data_AF-A0A1R3L7D1-F1
#
_entry.id   AF-A0A1R3L7D1-F1
#
_cell.length_a   1.000
_cell.length_b   1.000
_cell.length_c   1.000
_cell.angle_alpha   90.00
_cell.angle_beta   90.00
_cell.angle_gamma   90.00
#
_symmetry.space_group_name_H-M   'P 1'
#
loop_
_entity.id
_entity.type
_entity.pdbx_description
1 polymer ?
#
loop_
_entity_poly.entity_id
_entity_poly.type
_entity_poly.pdbx_seq_one_letter_code
_entity_poly.pdbx_strand_id
1 'polypeptide(L)'
;MVMQCLGAICGAGVVKGFQKGLYESQGGGANVVAPGYTKGDGLGAEIILAPLPIGFAVFLVHLATIPITGTGINPARSLGAAIIYNRDHAWDDHWIFWVGPFIGAALAAMYHVIVIRAIPFKSRP
;
A
#
# COMPACT_ATOMS: atom_id res chain seq x y z
N MET A 1 3.82 -3.99 -12.80
CA MET A 1 4.71 -4.42 -11.70
C MET A 1 5.91 -3.50 -11.55
N VAL A 2 6.76 -3.31 -12.56
CA VAL A 2 8.00 -2.50 -12.47
C VAL A 2 7.83 -1.16 -11.75
N MET A 3 6.88 -0.31 -12.16
CA MET A 3 6.70 1.01 -11.53
C MET A 3 6.26 0.96 -10.06
N GLN A 4 5.43 -0.02 -9.67
CA GLN A 4 5.03 -0.19 -8.28
C GLN A 4 6.20 -0.72 -7.43
N CYS A 5 6.99 -1.65 -7.98
CA CYS A 5 8.20 -2.14 -7.32
C CYS A 5 9.24 -1.05 -7.14
N LEU A 6 9.48 -0.23 -8.17
CA LEU A 6 10.41 0.91 -8.09
C LEU A 6 9.93 1.92 -7.04
N GLY A 7 8.64 2.26 -7.03
CA GLY A 7 8.05 3.12 -6.02
C GLY A 7 8.23 2.57 -4.60
N ALA A 8 7.99 1.28 -4.39
CA ALA A 8 8.18 0.63 -3.09
C ALA A 8 9.64 0.64 -2.63
N ILE A 9 10.60 0.37 -3.54
CA ILE A 9 12.03 0.41 -3.25
C ILE A 9 12.45 1.83 -2.86
N CYS A 10 12.04 2.83 -3.64
CA CYS A 10 12.32 4.24 -3.34
C CYS A 10 11.74 4.64 -1.98
N GLY A 11 10.50 4.27 -1.69
CA GLY A 11 9.85 4.54 -0.41
C GLY A 11 10.61 3.95 0.78
N ALA A 12 10.96 2.66 0.71
CA ALA A 12 11.75 2.00 1.76
C ALA A 12 13.14 2.64 1.93
N GLY A 13 13.79 3.02 0.82
CA GLY A 13 15.07 3.73 0.84
C GLY A 13 14.99 5.09 1.54
N VAL A 14 13.93 5.87 1.28
CA VAL A 14 13.68 7.16 1.94
C VAL A 14 13.52 6.98 3.45
N VAL A 15 12.71 6.01 3.89
CA VAL A 15 12.53 5.72 5.33
C VAL A 15 13.84 5.33 5.98
N LYS A 16 14.62 4.45 5.34
CA LYS A 16 15.96 4.07 5.82
C LYS A 16 16.90 5.28 5.90
N GLY A 17 16.82 6.22 4.95
CA GLY A 17 17.60 7.45 4.95
C GLY A 17 17.33 8.35 6.17
N PHE A 18 16.07 8.47 6.57
CA PHE A 18 15.68 9.30 7.73
C PHE A 18 15.93 8.62 9.09
N GLN A 19 15.74 7.30 9.18
CA GLN A 19 15.76 6.59 10.46
C GLN A 19 16.59 5.30 10.39
N LYS A 20 17.82 5.37 9.87
CA LYS A 20 18.67 4.20 9.60
C LYS A 20 18.78 3.22 10.78
N GLY A 21 19.12 3.71 11.97
CA GLY A 21 19.30 2.85 13.14
C GLY A 21 18.01 2.13 13.56
N LEU A 22 16.88 2.85 13.58
CA LEU A 22 15.59 2.27 13.92
C LEU A 22 15.15 1.26 12.86
N TYR A 23 15.29 1.62 11.58
CA TYR A 23 14.98 0.78 10.43
C TYR A 23 15.73 -0.56 10.50
N GLU A 24 17.04 -0.54 10.73
CA GLU A 24 17.85 -1.77 10.82
C GLU A 24 17.52 -2.56 12.09
N SER A 25 17.29 -1.89 13.22
CA SER A 25 16.98 -2.57 14.49
C SER A 25 15.58 -3.20 14.53
N GLN A 26 14.63 -2.72 13.72
CA GLN A 26 13.24 -3.22 13.69
C GLN A 26 12.93 -4.11 12.48
N GLY A 27 13.94 -4.59 11.77
CA GLY A 27 13.75 -5.48 10.61
C GLY A 27 13.26 -4.78 9.34
N GLY A 28 13.33 -3.44 9.29
CA GLY A 28 13.12 -2.65 8.08
C GLY A 28 11.71 -2.71 7.48
N GLY A 29 10.72 -3.19 8.23
CA GLY A 29 9.37 -3.44 7.70
C GLY A 29 9.30 -4.62 6.72
N ALA A 30 10.31 -5.49 6.70
CA ALA A 30 10.33 -6.67 5.84
C ALA A 30 9.35 -7.74 6.35
N ASN A 31 8.58 -8.32 5.42
CA ASN A 31 7.72 -9.46 5.72
C ASN A 31 8.58 -10.74 5.81
N VAL A 32 8.44 -11.47 6.91
CA VAL A 32 9.13 -12.76 7.15
C VAL A 32 8.13 -13.78 7.69
N VAL A 33 8.41 -15.07 7.44
CA VAL A 33 7.61 -16.16 8.03
C VAL A 33 7.86 -16.17 9.55
N ALA A 34 6.78 -16.12 10.33
CA ALA A 34 6.87 -16.11 11.78
C ALA A 34 7.39 -17.45 12.33
N PRO A 35 8.09 -17.45 13.49
CA PRO A 35 8.55 -18.69 14.11
C PRO A 35 7.41 -19.68 14.35
N GLY A 36 7.64 -20.95 14.05
CA GLY A 36 6.63 -22.01 14.18
C GLY A 36 5.76 -22.23 12.94
N TYR A 37 5.89 -21.39 11.90
CA TYR A 37 5.21 -21.57 10.61
C TYR A 37 6.18 -22.04 9.53
N THR A 38 5.67 -22.83 8.59
CA THR A 38 6.43 -23.28 7.42
C THR A 38 6.34 -22.25 6.29
N LYS A 39 7.24 -22.36 5.30
CA LYS A 39 7.13 -21.57 4.06
C LYS A 39 5.82 -21.85 3.31
N GLY A 40 5.29 -23.07 3.43
CA GLY A 40 3.99 -23.46 2.86
C GLY A 40 2.83 -22.71 3.50
N ASP A 41 2.83 -22.56 4.84
CA ASP A 41 1.79 -21.81 5.56
C ASP A 41 1.79 -20.33 5.16
N GLY A 42 2.98 -19.73 5.09
CA GLY A 42 3.14 -18.35 4.63
C GLY A 42 2.64 -18.15 3.20
N LEU A 43 3.02 -19.03 2.28
CA LEU A 43 2.55 -18.98 0.90
C LEU A 43 1.02 -19.17 0.80
N GLY A 44 0.47 -20.13 1.55
CA GLY A 44 -0.96 -20.38 1.61
C GLY A 44 -1.75 -19.16 2.11
N ALA A 45 -1.25 -18.48 3.14
CA ALA A 45 -1.85 -17.24 3.65
C ALA A 45 -1.84 -16.12 2.60
N GLU A 46 -0.72 -15.90 1.91
CA GLU A 46 -0.59 -14.86 0.88
C GLU A 46 -1.40 -15.17 -0.40
N ILE A 47 -1.71 -16.43 -0.69
CA ILE A 47 -2.54 -16.83 -1.85
C ILE A 47 -4.03 -16.83 -1.51
N ILE A 48 -4.43 -17.30 -0.33
CA ILE A 48 -5.83 -17.57 0.01
C ILE A 48 -6.42 -16.45 0.85
N LEU A 49 -5.70 -16.02 1.89
CA LEU A 49 -6.22 -15.10 2.91
C LEU A 49 -5.99 -13.64 2.55
N ALA A 50 -4.86 -13.29 1.95
CA ALA A 50 -4.55 -11.89 1.60
C ALA A 50 -5.38 -11.38 0.39
N PRO A 51 -5.53 -12.13 -0.72
CA PRO A 51 -6.13 -11.54 -1.93
C PRO A 51 -7.62 -11.31 -1.81
N LEU A 52 -8.34 -12.14 -1.05
CA LEU A 52 -9.80 -12.06 -0.98
C LEU A 52 -10.29 -10.79 -0.26
N PRO A 53 -9.86 -10.46 0.98
CA PRO A 53 -10.32 -9.24 1.66
C PRO A 53 -9.81 -7.97 0.98
N ILE A 54 -8.55 -7.98 0.49
CA ILE A 54 -7.98 -6.82 -0.21
C ILE A 54 -8.72 -6.59 -1.53
N GLY A 55 -8.92 -7.63 -2.33
CA GLY A 55 -9.67 -7.57 -3.58
C GLY A 55 -11.12 -7.16 -3.37
N PHE A 56 -11.77 -7.67 -2.31
CA PHE A 56 -13.14 -7.30 -1.97
C PHE A 56 -13.26 -5.86 -1.50
N ALA A 57 -12.31 -5.36 -0.69
CA ALA A 57 -12.27 -3.94 -0.31
C ALA A 57 -12.16 -3.03 -1.54
N VAL A 58 -11.25 -3.37 -2.48
CA VAL A 58 -11.12 -2.65 -3.75
C VAL A 58 -12.42 -2.73 -4.54
N PHE A 59 -13.05 -3.90 -4.64
CA PHE A 59 -14.32 -4.08 -5.33
C PHE A 59 -15.43 -3.19 -4.76
N LEU A 60 -15.64 -3.18 -3.45
CA LEU A 60 -16.65 -2.34 -2.80
C LEU A 60 -16.40 -0.85 -3.04
N VAL A 61 -15.15 -0.41 -2.96
CA VAL A 61 -14.80 0.99 -3.27
C VAL A 61 -15.13 1.31 -4.72
N HIS A 62 -14.85 0.41 -5.66
CA HIS A 62 -15.22 0.61 -7.07
C HIS A 62 -16.72 0.78 -7.26
N LEU A 63 -17.55 -0.04 -6.61
CA LEU A 63 -19.01 0.09 -6.69
C LEU A 63 -19.49 1.48 -6.26
N ALA A 64 -18.85 2.07 -5.25
CA ALA A 64 -19.22 3.39 -4.74
C ALA A 64 -18.61 4.55 -5.56
N THR A 65 -17.37 4.42 -6.05
CA THR A 65 -16.61 5.56 -6.58
C THR A 65 -16.44 5.60 -8.10
N ILE A 66 -16.86 4.56 -8.83
CA ILE A 66 -16.88 4.58 -10.30
C ILE A 66 -17.66 5.78 -10.86
N PRO A 67 -18.89 6.10 -10.41
CA PRO A 67 -19.67 7.20 -10.98
C PRO A 67 -19.06 8.59 -10.74
N ILE A 68 -18.15 8.71 -9.77
CA ILE A 68 -17.57 9.99 -9.37
C ILE A 68 -16.26 10.24 -10.11
N THR A 69 -15.31 9.28 -10.07
CA THR A 69 -13.97 9.48 -10.64
C THR A 69 -13.44 8.28 -11.44
N GLY A 70 -14.26 7.26 -11.71
CA GLY A 70 -13.78 5.99 -12.27
C GLY A 70 -12.91 5.16 -11.31
N THR A 71 -12.88 5.54 -10.02
CA THR A 71 -12.08 4.92 -8.93
C THR A 71 -10.56 5.00 -9.12
N GLY A 72 -9.95 6.05 -8.55
CA GLY A 72 -8.51 6.23 -8.53
C GLY A 72 -7.82 5.28 -7.55
N ILE A 73 -7.89 5.61 -6.25
CA ILE A 73 -7.32 4.94 -5.04
C ILE A 73 -5.88 4.40 -5.10
N ASN A 74 -5.22 4.45 -6.25
CA ASN A 74 -3.89 3.94 -6.55
C ASN A 74 -3.20 4.96 -7.48
N PRO A 75 -2.30 5.80 -6.93
CA PRO A 75 -1.63 6.84 -7.70
C PRO A 75 -0.86 6.30 -8.90
N ALA A 76 -0.23 5.12 -8.80
CA ALA A 76 0.51 4.51 -9.91
C ALA A 76 -0.42 4.12 -11.08
N ARG A 77 -1.62 3.62 -10.78
CA ARG A 77 -2.67 3.31 -11.78
C ARG A 77 -3.19 4.59 -12.43
N SER A 78 -3.45 5.63 -11.64
CA SER A 78 -3.91 6.92 -12.17
C SER A 78 -2.83 7.59 -13.04
N LEU A 79 -1.55 7.54 -12.62
CA LEU A 79 -0.44 8.13 -13.37
C LEU A 79 -0.24 7.42 -14.71
N GLY A 80 -0.24 6.08 -14.71
CA GLY A 80 -0.10 5.31 -15.95
C GLY A 80 -1.21 5.64 -16.96
N ALA A 81 -2.46 5.75 -16.50
CA ALA A 81 -3.57 6.14 -17.36
C ALA A 81 -3.43 7.59 -17.88
N ALA A 82 -3.06 8.54 -17.04
CA ALA A 82 -2.87 9.93 -17.44
C ALA A 82 -1.76 10.10 -18.49
N ILE A 83 -0.62 9.41 -18.32
CA ILE A 83 0.49 9.44 -19.27
C ILE A 83 0.09 8.89 -20.64
N ILE A 84 -0.61 7.75 -20.68
CA ILE A 84 -0.98 7.10 -21.94
C ILE A 84 -2.14 7.84 -22.63
N TYR A 85 -3.10 8.34 -21.86
CA TYR A 85 -4.25 9.06 -22.39
C TYR A 85 -3.90 10.49 -22.83
N ASN A 86 -3.00 11.15 -22.09
CA ASN A 86 -2.36 12.44 -22.37
C ASN A 86 -3.32 13.54 -22.87
N ARG A 87 -4.29 13.90 -22.04
CA ARG A 87 -5.23 15.00 -22.28
C ARG A 87 -5.19 16.01 -21.15
N ASP A 88 -5.39 17.29 -21.45
CA ASP A 88 -5.27 18.39 -20.48
C ASP A 88 -6.16 18.18 -19.25
N HIS A 89 -7.45 17.88 -19.46
CA HIS A 89 -8.38 17.62 -18.37
C HIS A 89 -7.94 16.47 -17.44
N ALA A 90 -7.25 15.45 -17.96
CA ALA A 90 -6.77 14.34 -17.15
C ALA A 90 -5.57 14.74 -16.28
N TRP A 91 -4.76 15.71 -16.74
CA TRP A 91 -3.66 16.29 -16.00
C TRP A 91 -4.13 17.33 -14.99
N ASP A 92 -5.14 18.12 -15.32
CA ASP A 92 -5.74 19.14 -14.45
C ASP A 92 -6.30 18.51 -13.16
N ASP A 93 -6.99 17.36 -13.28
CA ASP A 93 -7.54 16.64 -12.14
C ASP A 93 -6.53 15.68 -11.47
N HIS A 94 -5.34 15.51 -12.05
CA HIS A 94 -4.45 14.41 -11.69
C HIS A 94 -3.98 14.45 -10.23
N TRP A 95 -3.78 15.65 -9.69
CA TRP A 95 -3.29 15.86 -8.32
C TRP A 95 -4.22 15.23 -7.26
N ILE A 96 -5.52 15.14 -7.54
CA ILE A 96 -6.53 14.56 -6.64
C ILE A 96 -6.19 13.09 -6.36
N PHE A 97 -5.70 12.37 -7.37
CA PHE A 97 -5.35 10.96 -7.28
C PHE A 97 -4.01 10.69 -6.57
N TRP A 98 -3.30 11.73 -6.14
CA TRP A 98 -2.16 11.64 -5.24
C TRP A 98 -2.55 12.08 -3.82
N VAL A 99 -3.12 13.28 -3.71
CA VAL A 99 -3.46 13.88 -2.41
C VAL A 99 -4.51 13.04 -1.68
N GLY A 100 -5.59 12.65 -2.37
CA GLY A 100 -6.67 11.85 -1.78
C GLY A 100 -6.16 10.51 -1.22
N PRO A 101 -5.51 9.65 -2.02
CA PRO A 101 -4.99 8.38 -1.54
C PRO A 101 -3.93 8.50 -0.44
N PHE A 102 -3.05 9.52 -0.48
CA PHE A 102 -2.07 9.71 0.58
C PHE A 102 -2.69 10.12 1.91
N ILE A 103 -3.66 11.05 1.89
CA ILE A 103 -4.39 11.43 3.11
C ILE A 103 -5.16 10.22 3.66
N GLY A 104 -5.87 9.49 2.81
CA GLY A 104 -6.61 8.27 3.21
C GLY A 104 -5.70 7.21 3.82
N ALA A 105 -4.55 6.94 3.20
CA ALA A 105 -3.57 5.98 3.70
C ALA A 105 -2.96 6.41 5.05
N ALA A 106 -2.63 7.70 5.21
CA ALA A 106 -2.12 8.24 6.46
C ALA A 106 -3.13 8.12 7.60
N LEU A 107 -4.40 8.46 7.34
CA LEU A 107 -5.49 8.32 8.32
C LEU A 107 -5.72 6.85 8.69
N ALA A 108 -5.73 5.94 7.71
CA ALA A 108 -5.87 4.50 7.96
C ALA A 108 -4.72 3.95 8.82
N ALA A 109 -3.48 4.36 8.52
CA ALA A 109 -2.31 3.97 9.30
C ALA A 109 -2.39 4.50 10.74
N MET A 110 -2.74 5.77 10.93
CA MET A 110 -2.93 6.36 12.26
C MET A 110 -4.05 5.66 13.05
N TYR A 111 -5.18 5.38 12.40
CA TYR A 111 -6.28 4.66 13.02
C TYR A 111 -5.84 3.27 13.49
N HIS A 112 -5.15 2.52 12.64
CA HIS A 112 -4.66 1.18 12.97
C HIS A 112 -3.65 1.19 14.12
N VAL A 113 -2.72 2.15 14.14
CA VAL A 113 -1.65 2.25 15.14
C VAL A 113 -2.16 2.81 16.48
N ILE A 114 -2.96 3.87 16.45
CA ILE A 114 -3.34 4.62 17.66
C ILE A 114 -4.62 4.07 18.29
N VAL A 115 -5.64 3.78 17.47
CA VAL A 115 -6.97 3.39 17.95
C VAL A 115 -7.06 1.88 18.13
N ILE A 116 -6.78 1.11 17.07
CA ILE A 116 -6.83 -0.36 17.15
C ILE A 116 -5.65 -0.89 17.97
N ARG A 117 -4.50 -0.21 17.95
CA ARG A 117 -3.25 -0.66 18.59
C ARG A 117 -2.88 -2.09 18.19
N ALA A 118 -3.10 -2.43 16.93
CA ALA A 118 -2.64 -3.70 16.38
C ALA A 118 -1.11 -3.65 16.25
N ILE A 119 -0.43 -3.96 17.35
CA ILE A 119 1.02 -4.08 17.43
C ILE A 119 1.42 -5.35 16.66
N PRO A 120 2.30 -5.26 15.65
CA PRO A 120 2.82 -6.44 14.97
C PRO A 120 3.48 -7.36 15.99
N PHE A 121 3.28 -8.68 15.86
CA PHE A 121 3.98 -9.64 16.70
C PHE A 121 5.48 -9.35 16.65
N LYS A 122 6.11 -9.21 17.83
CA LYS A 122 7.55 -9.00 17.93
C LYS A 122 8.25 -10.25 17.43
N SER A 123 8.63 -10.27 16.16
CA SER A 123 9.57 -11.25 15.62
C SER A 123 10.88 -11.05 16.36
N ARG A 124 11.21 -11.96 17.29
CA ARG A 124 12.54 -11.98 17.89
C ARG A 124 13.55 -12.31 16.77
N PRO A 125 14.71 -11.64 16.70
CA PRO A 125 15.77 -12.03 15.80
C PRO A 125 16.25 -13.46 16.10
#